data_AF-A0A485KDM5-F1
#
_entry.id   AF-A0A485KDM5-F1
#
_cell.length_a   1.000
_cell.length_b   1.000
_cell.length_c   1.000
_cell.angle_alpha   90.00
_cell.angle_beta   90.00
_cell.angle_gamma   90.00
#
_symmetry.space_group_name_H-M   'P 1'
#
loop_
_entity.id
_entity.type
_entity.pdbx_description
1 polymer ?
#
loop_
_entity_poly.entity_id
_entity_poly.type
_entity_poly.pdbx_seq_one_letter_code
_entity_poly.pdbx_strand_id
1 'polypeptide(L)'
;MDDRVWQIYLHSLLKHELVAEFPSVILVDNLKSHVSHASVESVCLDLCASMESLPPKSTSVCQPLDVGVMGPLKSMMRSLWLKEKPVITAAEKRMAMIKRTIAAWDALSEVAVKKSLIKAIPQVVEL
;
A
#
# COMPACT_ATOMS: atom_id res chain seq x y z
N MET A 1 -6.62 8.94 -6.91
CA MET A 1 -6.46 7.96 -8.00
C MET A 1 -7.81 7.82 -8.67
N ASP A 2 -7.86 7.72 -9.99
CA ASP A 2 -9.10 7.41 -10.73
C ASP A 2 -9.10 5.93 -11.14
N ASP A 3 -10.21 5.46 -11.72
CA ASP A 3 -10.39 4.05 -12.12
C ASP A 3 -9.31 3.61 -13.12
N ARG A 4 -8.95 4.48 -14.07
CA ARG A 4 -7.92 4.17 -15.08
C ARG A 4 -6.57 3.90 -14.43
N VAL A 5 -6.15 4.76 -13.50
CA VAL A 5 -4.88 4.58 -12.79
C VAL A 5 -4.96 3.34 -11.90
N TRP A 6 -6.08 3.11 -11.22
CA TRP A 6 -6.26 1.92 -10.39
C TRP A 6 -6.09 0.62 -11.19
N GLN A 7 -6.69 0.54 -12.37
CA GLN A 7 -6.53 -0.61 -13.26
C GLN A 7 -5.08 -0.84 -13.71
N ILE A 8 -4.31 0.24 -13.92
CA ILE A 8 -2.87 0.13 -14.18
C ILE A 8 -2.15 -0.52 -12.99
N TYR A 9 -2.46 -0.11 -11.75
CA TYR A 9 -1.86 -0.72 -10.56
C TYR A 9 -2.22 -2.20 -10.43
N LEU A 10 -3.47 -2.59 -10.68
CA LEU A 10 -3.89 -3.99 -10.62
C LEU A 10 -3.16 -4.86 -11.64
N HIS A 11 -3.19 -4.46 -12.92
CA HIS A 11 -2.72 -5.33 -14.01
C HIS A 11 -1.24 -5.21 -14.32
N SER A 12 -0.64 -4.04 -14.11
CA SER A 12 0.77 -3.79 -14.47
C SER A 12 1.73 -3.97 -13.29
N LEU A 13 1.22 -4.03 -12.06
CA LEU A 13 2.05 -4.17 -10.85
C LEU A 13 1.58 -5.35 -10.00
N LEU A 14 0.40 -5.26 -9.39
CA LEU A 14 -0.03 -6.20 -8.36
C LEU A 14 -0.17 -7.63 -8.88
N LYS A 15 -0.69 -7.83 -10.10
CA LYS A 15 -0.85 -9.15 -10.72
C LYS A 15 0.42 -9.99 -10.70
N HIS A 16 1.59 -9.37 -10.81
CA HIS A 16 2.88 -10.07 -10.84
C HIS A 16 3.37 -10.50 -9.46
N GLU A 17 2.81 -9.93 -8.40
CA GLU A 17 3.14 -10.26 -7.01
C GLU A 17 2.20 -11.33 -6.42
N LEU A 18 1.11 -11.65 -7.12
CA LEU A 18 0.16 -12.68 -6.71
C LEU A 18 0.56 -14.04 -7.27
N VAL A 19 0.40 -15.08 -6.45
CA VAL A 19 0.68 -16.47 -6.82
C VAL A 19 -0.64 -17.20 -6.96
N ALA A 20 -0.94 -17.71 -8.16
CA ALA A 20 -2.25 -18.25 -8.51
C ALA A 20 -2.67 -19.45 -7.65
N GLU A 21 -1.70 -20.21 -7.14
CA GLU A 21 -1.92 -21.36 -6.26
C GLU A 21 -2.31 -20.97 -4.83
N PHE A 22 -2.13 -19.70 -4.43
CA PHE A 22 -2.41 -19.23 -3.08
C PHE A 22 -3.54 -18.18 -3.08
N PRO A 23 -4.68 -18.50 -2.43
CA PRO A 23 -5.76 -17.53 -2.26
C PRO A 23 -5.24 -16.25 -1.60
N SER A 24 -5.48 -15.12 -2.25
CA SER A 24 -5.02 -13.82 -1.81
C SER A 24 -6.19 -12.88 -1.58
N VAL A 25 -6.09 -12.02 -0.57
CA VAL A 25 -7.08 -10.98 -0.25
C VAL A 25 -6.44 -9.62 -0.41
N ILE A 26 -7.03 -8.78 -1.24
CA ILE A 26 -6.64 -7.39 -1.42
C ILE A 26 -7.49 -6.53 -0.49
N LEU A 27 -6.83 -5.94 0.51
CA LEU A 27 -7.46 -5.04 1.48
C LEU A 27 -7.38 -3.59 0.99
N VAL A 28 -8.52 -2.95 0.77
CA VAL A 28 -8.61 -1.57 0.23
C VAL A 28 -9.35 -0.62 1.16
N ASP A 29 -9.01 0.66 1.09
CA ASP A 29 -9.85 1.70 1.68
C ASP A 29 -11.10 1.97 0.83
N ASN A 30 -11.95 2.91 1.28
CA ASN A 30 -13.22 3.21 0.62
C ASN A 30 -13.08 4.26 -0.51
N LEU A 31 -11.90 4.40 -1.11
CA LEU A 31 -11.77 5.27 -2.28
C LEU A 31 -12.68 4.75 -3.40
N LYS A 32 -13.47 5.63 -4.02
CA LYS A 32 -14.51 5.24 -5.00
C LYS A 32 -13.99 4.31 -6.11
N SER A 33 -12.77 4.52 -6.57
CA SER A 33 -12.16 3.69 -7.61
C SER A 33 -11.85 2.26 -7.14
N HIS A 34 -11.47 2.09 -5.87
CA HIS A 34 -11.17 0.78 -5.29
C HIS A 34 -12.44 -0.06 -5.07
N VAL A 35 -13.53 0.57 -4.63
CA VAL A 35 -14.79 -0.13 -4.31
C VAL A 35 -15.81 -0.14 -5.47
N SER A 36 -15.38 0.24 -6.67
CA SER A 36 -16.22 0.19 -7.87
C SER A 36 -16.49 -1.25 -8.30
N HIS A 37 -17.63 -1.49 -8.95
CA HIS A 37 -17.95 -2.82 -9.50
C HIS A 37 -16.85 -3.33 -10.45
N ALA A 38 -16.34 -2.46 -11.32
CA ALA A 38 -15.27 -2.80 -12.25
C ALA A 38 -13.99 -3.22 -11.52
N SER A 39 -13.64 -2.56 -10.40
CA SER A 39 -12.51 -2.95 -9.56
C SER A 39 -12.69 -4.35 -8.95
N VAL A 40 -13.85 -4.60 -8.33
CA VAL A 40 -14.19 -5.92 -7.76
C VAL A 40 -14.07 -7.00 -8.83
N GLU A 41 -14.65 -6.77 -10.00
CA GLU A 41 -14.62 -7.69 -11.14
C GLU A 41 -13.19 -7.98 -11.62
N SER A 42 -12.35 -6.94 -11.75
CA SER A 42 -10.95 -7.10 -12.18
C SER A 42 -10.14 -7.90 -11.16
N VAL A 43 -10.34 -7.64 -9.86
CA VAL A 43 -9.65 -8.39 -8.80
C VAL A 43 -10.07 -9.87 -8.79
N CYS A 44 -11.37 -10.14 -8.88
CA CYS A 44 -11.90 -11.49 -8.82
C CYS A 44 -11.57 -12.31 -10.07
N LEU A 45 -11.79 -11.74 -11.27
CA LEU A 45 -11.70 -12.47 -12.53
C LEU A 45 -10.29 -12.48 -13.12
N ASP A 46 -9.56 -11.36 -13.03
CA ASP A 46 -8.28 -11.23 -13.73
C ASP A 46 -7.06 -11.53 -12.85
N LEU A 47 -7.21 -11.31 -11.53
CA LEU A 47 -6.17 -11.53 -10.52
C LEU A 47 -6.42 -12.78 -9.67
N CYS A 48 -7.58 -13.43 -9.80
CA CYS A 48 -7.97 -14.61 -9.01
C CYS A 48 -7.85 -14.38 -7.49
N ALA A 49 -8.17 -13.17 -7.03
CA ALA A 49 -8.08 -12.77 -5.63
C ALA A 49 -9.44 -12.29 -5.11
N SER A 50 -9.60 -12.25 -3.79
CA SER A 50 -10.77 -11.60 -3.17
C SER A 50 -10.44 -10.15 -2.83
N MET A 51 -11.46 -9.29 -2.82
CA MET A 51 -11.29 -7.89 -2.41
C MET A 51 -12.14 -7.60 -1.18
N GLU A 52 -11.51 -7.03 -0.15
CA GLU A 52 -12.18 -6.61 1.08
C GLU A 52 -11.96 -5.13 1.31
N SER A 53 -13.05 -4.42 1.55
CA SER A 53 -13.00 -2.99 1.88
C SER A 53 -13.05 -2.80 3.39
N LEU A 54 -12.24 -1.86 3.89
CA LEU A 54 -12.25 -1.52 5.29
C LEU A 54 -13.61 -0.93 5.73
N PRO A 55 -13.99 -1.04 7.01
CA PRO A 55 -15.11 -0.26 7.53
C PRO A 55 -14.95 1.23 7.21
N PRO A 56 -16.02 1.96 6.88
CA PRO A 56 -15.92 3.38 6.57
C PRO A 56 -15.22 4.17 7.69
N LYS A 57 -14.30 5.08 7.31
CA LYS A 57 -13.55 5.96 8.22
C LYS A 57 -12.65 5.23 9.24
N SER A 58 -12.26 3.99 8.95
CA SER A 58 -11.42 3.18 9.85
C SER A 58 -9.96 3.08 9.43
N THR A 59 -9.51 3.79 8.39
CA THR A 59 -8.16 3.63 7.82
C THR A 59 -7.04 3.76 8.86
N SER A 60 -7.15 4.72 9.77
CA SER A 60 -6.17 4.95 10.86
C SER A 60 -6.07 3.82 11.89
N VAL A 61 -7.04 2.90 11.90
CA VAL A 61 -7.13 1.79 12.87
C VAL A 61 -6.99 0.43 12.17
N CYS A 62 -7.58 0.28 10.99
CA CYS A 62 -7.73 -1.00 10.31
C CYS A 62 -6.88 -1.16 9.05
N GLN A 63 -6.24 -0.10 8.53
CA GLN A 63 -5.33 -0.23 7.40
C GLN A 63 -3.89 -0.49 7.87
N PRO A 64 -3.29 -1.66 7.54
CA PRO A 64 -1.93 -1.99 7.95
C PRO A 64 -0.90 -0.92 7.54
N LEU A 65 -1.07 -0.37 6.33
CA LEU A 65 -0.22 0.67 5.80
C LEU A 65 -0.17 1.89 6.74
N ASP A 66 -1.32 2.45 7.09
CA ASP A 66 -1.41 3.62 7.98
C ASP A 66 -1.02 3.30 9.43
N VAL A 67 -1.41 2.13 9.94
CA VAL A 67 -1.25 1.75 11.36
C VAL A 67 0.19 1.43 11.73
N GLY A 68 0.98 0.89 10.80
CA GLY A 68 2.32 0.35 11.11
C GLY A 68 3.43 0.67 10.13
N VAL A 69 3.14 1.03 8.88
CA VAL A 69 4.17 1.22 7.84
C VAL A 69 4.48 2.70 7.59
N MET A 70 3.46 3.54 7.47
CA MET A 70 3.63 4.95 7.08
C MET A 70 4.46 5.76 8.08
N GLY A 71 4.32 5.50 9.38
CA GLY A 71 5.11 6.17 10.43
C GLY A 71 6.61 5.90 10.28
N PRO A 72 7.06 4.64 10.36
CA PRO A 72 8.45 4.26 10.13
C PRO A 72 9.00 4.73 8.78
N LEU A 73 8.25 4.54 7.69
CA LEU A 73 8.67 4.96 6.34
C LEU A 73 8.95 6.47 6.29
N LYS A 74 8.03 7.31 6.80
CA LYS A 74 8.22 8.77 6.87
C LYS A 74 9.43 9.16 7.71
N SER A 75 9.67 8.45 8.82
CA SER A 75 10.84 8.68 9.69
C SER A 75 12.16 8.38 8.98
N MET A 76 12.23 7.27 8.25
CA MET A 76 13.38 6.90 7.43
C MET A 76 13.60 7.89 6.28
N MET A 77 12.54 8.24 5.55
CA MET A 77 12.61 9.27 4.51
C MET A 77 13.12 10.60 5.06
N ARG A 78 12.66 11.05 6.23
CA ARG A 78 13.18 12.28 6.87
C ARG A 78 14.66 12.16 7.20
N SER A 79 15.10 11.01 7.70
CA SER A 79 16.50 10.75 8.05
C SER A 79 17.42 10.74 6.82
N LEU A 80 16.96 10.19 5.70
CA LEU A 80 17.68 10.20 4.42
C LEU A 80 17.74 11.61 3.83
N TRP A 81 16.61 12.33 3.87
CA TRP A 81 16.54 13.70 3.33
C TRP A 81 17.56 14.64 3.98
N LEU A 82 17.80 14.52 5.29
CA LEU A 82 18.80 15.31 6.01
C LEU A 82 20.25 15.07 5.55
N LYS A 83 20.51 13.96 4.86
CA LYS A 83 21.84 13.59 4.33
C LYS A 83 21.98 13.89 2.83
N GLU A 84 20.90 14.25 2.16
CA GLU A 84 20.89 14.50 0.73
C GLU A 84 21.42 15.88 0.38
N LYS A 85 22.04 15.99 -0.80
CA LYS A 85 22.42 17.29 -1.35
C LYS A 85 21.16 18.09 -1.73
N PRO A 86 21.11 19.39 -1.43
CA PRO A 86 20.01 20.24 -1.89
C PRO A 86 19.88 20.21 -3.41
N VAL A 87 18.63 20.15 -3.89
CA VAL A 87 18.27 20.19 -5.30
C VAL A 87 17.34 21.36 -5.56
N ILE A 88 17.42 21.95 -6.76
CA ILE A 88 16.80 23.26 -7.02
C ILE A 88 15.53 23.08 -7.85
N THR A 89 15.64 22.37 -8.97
CA THR A 89 14.55 22.26 -9.95
C THR A 89 13.45 21.33 -9.46
N ALA A 90 12.23 21.53 -9.97
CA ALA A 90 11.11 20.64 -9.68
C ALA A 90 11.37 19.20 -10.16
N ALA A 91 12.08 19.01 -11.28
CA ALA A 91 12.43 17.69 -11.79
C ALA A 91 13.40 16.96 -10.84
N GLU A 92 14.45 17.63 -10.39
CA GLU A 92 15.40 17.05 -9.44
C GLU A 92 14.74 16.75 -8.09
N LYS A 93 13.87 17.65 -7.59
CA LYS A 93 13.11 17.42 -6.34
C LYS A 93 12.23 16.17 -6.43
N ARG A 94 11.54 15.96 -7.55
CA ARG A 94 10.73 14.75 -7.78
C ARG A 94 11.62 13.50 -7.82
N MET A 95 12.72 13.53 -8.56
CA MET A 95 13.64 12.40 -8.66
C MET A 95 14.27 12.06 -7.30
N ALA A 96 14.69 13.07 -6.53
CA ALA A 96 15.24 12.89 -5.19
C ALA A 96 14.20 12.25 -4.26
N MET A 97 12.95 12.73 -4.29
CA MET A 97 11.85 12.14 -3.52
C MET A 97 11.61 10.67 -3.88
N ILE A 98 11.56 10.32 -5.17
CA ILE A 98 11.35 8.93 -5.62
C ILE A 98 12.49 8.03 -5.12
N LYS A 99 13.74 8.41 -5.38
CA LYS A 99 14.92 7.63 -4.95
C LYS A 99 14.96 7.45 -3.44
N ARG A 100 14.57 8.47 -2.69
CA ARG A 100 14.50 8.43 -1.23
C ARG A 100 13.41 7.49 -0.73
N THR A 101 12.23 7.52 -1.34
CA THR A 101 11.14 6.61 -0.99
C THR A 101 11.56 5.16 -1.23
N ILE A 102 12.21 4.87 -2.37
CA ILE A 102 12.74 3.53 -2.68
C ILE A 102 13.76 3.11 -1.61
N ALA A 103 14.77 3.93 -1.34
CA ALA A 103 15.79 3.60 -0.34
C ALA A 103 15.21 3.43 1.08
N ALA A 104 14.17 4.21 1.43
CA ALA A 104 13.48 4.06 2.71
C ALA A 104 12.63 2.78 2.76
N TRP A 105 12.01 2.38 1.65
CA TRP A 105 11.25 1.15 1.54
C TRP A 105 12.16 -0.08 1.63
N ASP A 106 13.29 -0.09 0.93
CA ASP A 106 14.27 -1.19 0.95
C ASP A 106 14.89 -1.39 2.35
N ALA A 107 14.99 -0.32 3.14
CA ALA A 107 15.47 -0.37 4.52
C ALA A 107 14.40 -0.82 5.53
N LEU A 108 13.11 -0.84 5.15
CA LEU A 108 12.02 -1.25 6.02
C LEU A 108 12.00 -2.77 6.14
N SER A 109 12.07 -3.29 7.37
CA SER A 109 12.09 -4.74 7.58
C SER A 109 10.75 -5.40 7.24
N GLU A 110 10.82 -6.59 6.66
CA GLU A 110 9.66 -7.46 6.44
C GLU A 110 8.88 -7.73 7.74
N VAL A 111 9.60 -7.86 8.87
CA VAL A 111 8.99 -8.03 10.20
C VAL A 111 8.12 -6.84 10.58
N ALA A 112 8.52 -5.60 10.24
CA ALA A 112 7.72 -4.42 10.48
C ALA A 112 6.42 -4.43 9.65
N VAL A 113 6.50 -4.88 8.40
CA VAL A 113 5.32 -5.06 7.54
C VAL A 113 4.39 -6.12 8.13
N LYS A 114 4.89 -7.31 8.46
CA LYS A 114 4.05 -8.37 9.07
C LYS A 114 3.36 -7.91 10.37
N LYS A 115 4.09 -7.20 11.23
CA LYS A 115 3.52 -6.64 12.47
C LYS A 115 2.44 -5.60 12.22
N SER A 116 2.47 -4.88 11.09
CA SER A 116 1.43 -3.92 10.75
C SER A 116 0.10 -4.61 10.45
N LEU A 117 0.13 -5.76 9.77
CA LEU A 117 -1.07 -6.58 9.54
C LEU A 117 -1.66 -7.08 10.85
N ILE A 118 -0.83 -7.66 11.72
CA ILE A 118 -1.27 -8.19 13.03
C ILE A 118 -1.90 -7.08 13.88
N LYS A 119 -1.37 -5.86 13.82
CA LYS A 119 -1.86 -4.72 14.60
C LYS A 119 -3.17 -4.14 14.05
N ALA A 120 -3.35 -4.14 12.73
CA ALA A 120 -4.47 -3.48 12.07
C ALA A 120 -5.69 -4.38 11.91
N ILE A 121 -5.49 -5.68 11.69
CA ILE A 121 -6.58 -6.64 11.52
C ILE A 121 -7.12 -7.01 12.91
N PRO A 122 -8.40 -6.74 13.21
CA PRO A 122 -8.99 -7.12 14.49
C PRO A 122 -8.87 -8.63 14.72
N GLN A 123 -8.37 -9.03 15.88
CA GLN A 123 -8.42 -10.43 16.28
C GLN A 123 -9.85 -10.76 16.69
N VAL A 124 -10.37 -11.88 16.20
CA VAL A 124 -11.68 -12.38 16.62
C VAL A 124 -11.61 -12.63 18.12
N VAL A 125 -12.33 -11.85 18.90
CA VAL A 125 -12.63 -12.17 20.28
C VAL A 125 -13.77 -13.18 20.21
N GLU A 126 -13.49 -14.45 20.47
CA GLU A 126 -14.56 -15.41 20.75
C GLU A 126 -15.32 -14.88 21.98
N LEU A 127 -16.59 -14.54 21.77
CA LEU A 127 -17.52 -14.12 22.82
C LEU A 127 -18.17 -15.34 23.47
#